data_AF-A0A7R8XKU9-F1
#
_entry.id   AF-A0A7R8XKU9-F1
#
_cell.length_a   1.000
_cell.length_b   1.000
_cell.length_c   1.000
_cell.angle_alpha   90.00
_cell.angle_beta   90.00
_cell.angle_gamma   90.00
#
_symmetry.space_group_name_H-M   'P 1'
#
loop_
_entity.id
_entity.type
_entity.pdbx_description
1 polymer ?
#
loop_
_entity_poly.entity_id
_entity_poly.type
_entity_poly.pdbx_seq_one_letter_code
_entity_poly.pdbx_strand_id
1 'polypeptide(L)'
;MNRIGAGALRALLLLPWLSATLGQESLCDQSDPRTIYGFQEELLDGSRNVNLAEFRGKQEPGRDGKEIINGVVHVRPGGGFVPNFILFRKVEVNGNGTIPLYSYLKSVCPTTVSAFREKARLFYDPLDSDDIRWNFEKFLIDRDGKPYKRVHPQQLPETLYDDVARLASKRARPQGARPHGALRQGARPQGARPQSSSTGFGEFRLFGSPGRFPSNF
;
A
#
# COMPACT_ATOMS: atom_id res chain seq x y z
N MET A 1 27.27 67.27 40.00
CA MET A 1 25.83 67.51 40.19
C MET A 1 25.24 67.94 38.86
N ASN A 2 24.13 67.34 38.40
CA ASN A 2 23.14 67.82 37.40
C ASN A 2 23.62 68.28 35.99
N ARG A 3 22.86 68.14 34.89
CA ARG A 3 21.65 67.35 34.56
C ARG A 3 21.53 67.16 33.02
N ILE A 4 20.70 66.19 32.65
CA ILE A 4 20.37 65.59 31.33
C ILE A 4 19.79 66.54 30.25
N GLY A 5 20.04 66.21 28.96
CA GLY A 5 19.10 66.37 27.82
C GLY A 5 19.63 67.17 26.61
N ALA A 6 19.28 66.89 25.34
CA ALA A 6 18.61 65.74 24.69
C ALA A 6 18.84 65.80 23.15
N GLY A 7 18.65 64.68 22.42
CA GLY A 7 18.73 64.60 20.94
C GLY A 7 19.50 63.35 20.46
N ALA A 8 18.88 62.40 19.75
CA ALA A 8 18.70 62.39 18.28
C ALA A 8 20.04 62.25 17.51
N LEU A 9 20.27 61.29 16.60
CA LEU A 9 19.32 60.49 15.80
C LEU A 9 19.98 59.20 15.24
N ARG A 10 19.18 58.15 14.98
CA ARG A 10 19.40 57.01 14.05
C ARG A 10 20.68 56.17 14.12
N ALA A 11 20.52 54.94 14.62
CA ALA A 11 21.26 53.78 14.10
C ALA A 11 20.69 53.36 12.72
N LEU A 12 21.56 53.00 11.78
CA LEU A 12 21.19 52.19 10.61
C LEU A 12 21.88 50.81 10.73
N LEU A 13 21.09 49.80 11.04
CA LEU A 13 21.46 48.39 10.88
C LEU A 13 20.98 47.95 9.50
N LEU A 14 21.88 47.42 8.66
CA LEU A 14 21.56 46.88 7.34
C LEU A 14 22.01 45.43 7.20
N LEU A 15 21.15 44.52 7.62
CA LEU A 15 21.10 43.09 7.25
C LEU A 15 19.62 42.64 7.37
N PRO A 16 19.14 41.61 6.65
CA PRO A 16 19.69 40.95 5.46
C PRO A 16 18.70 40.90 4.27
N TRP A 17 19.19 40.85 3.03
CA TRP A 17 18.38 40.43 1.88
C TRP A 17 18.46 38.90 1.72
N LEU A 18 17.55 38.18 2.37
CA LEU A 18 17.32 36.76 2.10
C LEU A 18 15.86 36.33 2.34
N SER A 19 14.90 37.09 1.79
CA SER A 19 13.50 36.64 1.74
C SER A 19 13.30 35.64 0.60
N ALA A 20 13.53 34.36 0.88
CA ALA A 20 12.83 33.31 0.15
C ALA A 20 11.33 33.44 0.49
N THR A 21 10.52 33.86 -0.48
CA THR A 21 9.06 33.93 -0.31
C THR A 21 8.49 32.52 -0.26
N LEU A 22 8.42 31.96 0.95
CA LEU A 22 7.55 30.81 1.24
C LEU A 22 6.11 31.22 0.87
N GLY A 23 5.45 30.40 0.06
CA GLY A 23 4.08 30.66 -0.39
C GLY A 23 3.12 30.80 0.79
N GLN A 24 2.23 31.78 0.73
CA GLN A 24 1.26 32.02 1.80
C GLN A 24 0.11 31.00 1.68
N GLU A 25 -0.03 30.14 2.70
CA GLU A 25 -1.13 29.17 2.77
C GLU A 25 -2.46 29.86 3.15
N SER A 26 -3.58 29.35 2.63
CA SER A 26 -4.93 29.82 2.96
C SER A 26 -5.86 28.63 3.24
N LEU A 27 -6.64 28.71 4.31
CA LEU A 27 -7.64 27.70 4.65
C LEU A 27 -8.87 27.84 3.74
N CYS A 28 -9.44 26.71 3.32
CA CYS A 28 -10.71 26.68 2.61
C CYS A 28 -11.89 26.95 3.56
N ASP A 29 -12.96 27.57 3.06
CA ASP A 29 -14.22 27.73 3.80
C ASP A 29 -14.80 26.36 4.19
N GLN A 30 -14.91 26.12 5.50
CA GLN A 30 -15.47 24.88 6.06
C GLN A 30 -17.00 24.96 6.29
N SER A 31 -17.62 26.12 6.04
CA SER A 31 -19.07 26.31 6.17
C SER A 31 -19.85 25.95 4.89
N ASP A 32 -19.16 25.83 3.75
CA ASP A 32 -19.75 25.39 2.48
C ASP A 32 -20.18 23.91 2.56
N PRO A 33 -21.47 23.58 2.40
CA PRO A 33 -21.95 22.20 2.48
C PRO A 33 -21.64 21.37 1.22
N ARG A 34 -21.08 21.97 0.17
CA ARG A 34 -20.75 21.27 -1.09
C ARG A 34 -19.54 20.36 -0.89
N THR A 35 -19.46 19.32 -1.71
CA THR A 35 -18.28 18.44 -1.80
C THR A 35 -17.84 18.32 -3.24
N ILE A 36 -16.55 18.03 -3.48
CA ILE A 36 -16.01 17.80 -4.83
C ILE A 36 -16.79 16.74 -5.63
N TYR A 37 -17.46 15.82 -4.93
CA TYR A 37 -18.29 14.76 -5.53
C TYR A 37 -19.61 15.26 -6.14
N GLY A 38 -19.95 16.54 -6.01
CA GLY A 38 -21.05 17.18 -6.74
C GLY A 38 -20.67 17.68 -8.14
N PHE A 39 -19.39 17.59 -8.52
CA PHE A 39 -18.84 18.14 -9.75
C PHE A 39 -18.46 17.05 -10.76
N GLN A 40 -18.37 17.44 -12.02
CA GLN A 40 -17.91 16.62 -13.13
C GLN A 40 -16.99 17.44 -14.02
N GLU A 41 -15.96 16.82 -14.59
CA GLU A 41 -14.98 17.48 -15.44
C GLU A 41 -14.70 16.64 -16.69
N GLU A 42 -14.28 17.28 -17.77
CA GLU A 42 -13.89 16.61 -19.01
C GLU A 42 -12.50 16.00 -18.88
N LEU A 43 -12.29 14.80 -19.43
CA LEU A 43 -10.94 14.23 -19.52
C LEU A 43 -10.05 15.03 -20.47
N LEU A 44 -8.74 15.05 -20.20
CA LEU A 44 -7.73 15.74 -21.01
C LEU A 44 -7.70 15.29 -22.48
N ASP A 45 -8.20 14.09 -22.79
CA ASP A 45 -8.32 13.55 -24.15
C ASP A 45 -9.69 13.79 -24.80
N GLY A 46 -10.59 14.53 -24.14
CA GLY A 46 -11.96 14.79 -24.61
C GLY A 46 -12.86 13.55 -24.67
N SER A 47 -12.42 12.40 -24.15
CA SER A 47 -13.13 11.12 -24.38
C SER A 47 -14.43 10.97 -23.60
N ARG A 48 -14.54 11.60 -22.42
CA ARG A 48 -15.78 11.72 -21.65
C ARG A 48 -15.71 12.80 -20.56
N ASN A 49 -16.88 13.26 -20.12
CA ASN A 49 -17.05 13.84 -18.79
C ASN A 49 -17.02 12.75 -17.71
N VAL A 50 -16.41 13.06 -16.56
CA VAL A 50 -16.26 12.16 -15.42
C VAL A 50 -16.83 12.83 -14.18
N ASN A 51 -17.78 12.16 -13.53
CA ASN A 51 -18.31 12.65 -12.26
C ASN A 51 -17.31 12.28 -11.14
N LEU A 52 -16.89 13.25 -10.33
CA LEU A 52 -15.88 12.99 -9.28
C LEU A 52 -16.37 12.01 -8.20
N ALA A 53 -17.68 11.82 -8.05
CA ALA A 53 -18.25 10.75 -7.22
C ALA A 53 -17.82 9.34 -7.68
N GLU A 54 -17.46 9.14 -8.95
CA GLU A 54 -16.95 7.87 -9.46
C GLU A 54 -15.69 7.39 -8.71
N PHE A 55 -14.90 8.31 -8.15
CA PHE A 55 -13.66 8.01 -7.41
C PHE A 55 -13.84 7.97 -5.88
N ARG A 56 -15.03 8.31 -5.35
CA ARG A 56 -15.28 8.36 -3.91
C ARG A 56 -14.93 7.02 -3.25
N GLY A 57 -13.90 7.01 -2.42
CA GLY A 57 -13.43 5.81 -1.70
C GLY A 57 -12.56 4.84 -2.52
N LYS A 58 -12.33 5.07 -3.82
CA LYS A 58 -11.48 4.21 -4.66
C LYS A 58 -10.02 4.66 -4.55
N GLN A 59 -9.27 4.05 -3.64
CA GLN A 59 -7.94 4.53 -3.24
C GLN A 59 -6.78 4.12 -4.16
N GLU A 60 -7.02 3.28 -5.16
CA GLU A 60 -6.02 2.88 -6.18
C GLU A 60 -6.54 3.15 -7.62
N PRO A 61 -6.74 4.43 -8.00
CA PRO A 61 -7.35 4.81 -9.27
C PRO A 61 -6.43 4.61 -10.48
N GLY A 62 -5.10 4.49 -10.29
CA GLY A 62 -4.12 4.36 -11.36
C GLY A 62 -4.45 3.23 -12.34
N ARG A 63 -4.43 3.54 -13.63
CA ARG A 63 -4.80 2.65 -14.75
C ARG A 63 -3.85 1.47 -14.87
N ASP A 64 -2.56 1.72 -14.74
CA ASP A 64 -1.49 0.74 -14.92
C ASP A 64 -0.37 0.90 -13.88
N GLY A 65 0.64 0.03 -13.95
CA GLY A 65 1.79 0.08 -13.03
C GLY A 65 2.64 1.35 -13.14
N LYS A 66 2.62 2.07 -14.26
CA LYS A 66 3.36 3.33 -14.42
C LYS A 66 2.67 4.46 -13.67
N GLU A 67 1.35 4.58 -13.78
CA GLU A 67 0.58 5.56 -13.01
C GLU A 67 0.67 5.29 -11.50
N ILE A 68 0.57 4.02 -11.07
CA ILE A 68 0.70 3.62 -9.66
C ILE A 68 2.08 4.00 -9.10
N ILE A 69 3.17 3.63 -9.80
CA ILE A 69 4.54 3.98 -9.36
C ILE A 69 4.76 5.50 -9.37
N ASN A 70 4.27 6.23 -10.38
CA ASN A 70 4.37 7.69 -10.38
C ASN A 70 3.64 8.32 -9.18
N GLY A 71 2.46 7.81 -8.81
CA GLY A 71 1.75 8.23 -7.61
C GLY A 71 2.57 8.00 -6.33
N VAL A 72 3.20 6.83 -6.19
CA VAL A 72 4.06 6.48 -5.06
C VAL A 72 5.30 7.38 -4.96
N VAL A 73 6.01 7.59 -6.08
CA VAL A 73 7.27 8.34 -6.15
C VAL A 73 7.08 9.85 -6.01
N HIS A 74 6.01 10.40 -6.59
CA HIS A 74 5.84 11.86 -6.74
C HIS A 74 4.69 12.46 -5.91
N VAL A 75 3.68 11.68 -5.51
CA VAL A 75 2.47 12.21 -4.84
C VAL A 75 2.37 11.75 -3.38
N ARG A 76 2.31 10.44 -3.13
CA ARG A 76 2.24 9.88 -1.77
C ARG A 76 2.76 8.43 -1.74
N PRO A 77 3.85 8.11 -1.01
CA PRO A 77 4.57 8.99 -0.07
C PRO A 77 5.26 10.21 -0.70
N GLY A 78 5.54 10.19 -2.01
CA GLY A 78 6.20 11.31 -2.68
C GLY A 78 7.69 11.37 -2.34
N GLY A 79 8.31 12.53 -2.57
CA GLY A 79 9.71 12.79 -2.17
C GLY A 79 10.76 11.89 -2.83
N GLY A 80 10.44 11.23 -3.95
CA GLY A 80 11.33 10.25 -4.58
C GLY A 80 11.31 8.87 -3.94
N PHE A 81 10.31 8.54 -3.11
CA PHE A 81 10.20 7.24 -2.45
C PHE A 81 10.05 6.09 -3.48
N VAL A 82 10.93 5.09 -3.38
CA VAL A 82 10.90 3.87 -4.21
C VAL A 82 10.68 2.65 -3.30
N PRO A 83 9.65 1.82 -3.55
CA PRO A 83 9.47 0.54 -2.83
C PRO A 83 10.68 -0.38 -3.00
N ASN A 84 11.21 -0.90 -1.90
CA ASN A 84 12.31 -1.87 -1.88
C ASN A 84 11.81 -3.34 -1.91
N PHE A 85 10.59 -3.56 -2.38
CA PHE A 85 9.92 -4.86 -2.48
C PHE A 85 9.10 -4.96 -3.78
N ILE A 86 8.75 -6.18 -4.18
CA ILE A 86 8.04 -6.44 -5.43
C ILE A 86 6.58 -5.98 -5.31
N LEU A 87 6.15 -5.16 -6.25
CA LEU A 87 4.75 -4.86 -6.52
C LEU A 87 4.27 -5.68 -7.72
N PHE A 88 3.04 -6.20 -7.62
CA PHE A 88 2.38 -6.94 -8.69
C PHE A 88 1.34 -6.06 -9.39
N ARG A 89 0.82 -6.51 -10.54
CA ARG A 89 -0.30 -5.83 -11.22
C ARG A 89 -1.51 -5.73 -10.29
N LYS A 90 -2.33 -4.69 -10.48
CA LYS A 90 -3.62 -4.54 -9.80
C LYS A 90 -4.54 -5.74 -10.12
N VAL A 91 -5.21 -6.28 -9.11
CA VAL A 91 -6.10 -7.44 -9.17
C VAL A 91 -7.25 -7.26 -8.16
N GLU A 92 -8.37 -7.93 -8.41
CA GLU A 92 -9.45 -8.03 -7.43
C GLU A 92 -9.12 -9.08 -6.36
N VAL A 93 -9.47 -8.75 -5.11
CA VAL A 93 -9.19 -9.59 -3.92
C VAL A 93 -10.47 -10.10 -3.24
N ASN A 94 -11.63 -9.55 -3.62
CA ASN A 94 -12.97 -9.91 -3.15
C ASN A 94 -13.97 -9.96 -4.31
N GLY A 95 -15.17 -10.52 -4.04
CA GLY A 95 -16.21 -10.71 -5.05
C GLY A 95 -15.83 -11.66 -6.17
N ASN A 96 -16.65 -11.67 -7.23
CA ASN A 96 -16.54 -12.63 -8.34
C ASN A 96 -15.24 -12.52 -9.17
N GLY A 97 -14.51 -11.40 -9.05
CA GLY A 97 -13.20 -11.19 -9.68
C GLY A 97 -12.00 -11.74 -8.91
N THR A 98 -12.20 -12.26 -7.69
CA THR A 98 -11.10 -12.67 -6.78
C THR A 98 -10.14 -13.66 -7.45
N ILE A 99 -8.84 -13.34 -7.48
CA ILE A 99 -7.83 -14.27 -8.01
C ILE A 99 -7.63 -15.49 -7.06
N PRO A 100 -7.26 -16.68 -7.58
CA PRO A 100 -7.18 -17.91 -6.78
C PRO A 100 -6.33 -17.83 -5.51
N LEU A 101 -5.27 -17.00 -5.51
CA LEU A 101 -4.42 -16.76 -4.34
C LEU A 101 -5.23 -16.20 -3.16
N TYR A 102 -6.04 -15.16 -3.38
CA TYR A 102 -6.82 -14.54 -2.30
C TYR A 102 -8.00 -15.40 -1.87
N SER A 103 -8.63 -16.16 -2.78
CA SER A 103 -9.64 -17.16 -2.41
C SER A 103 -9.07 -18.24 -1.49
N TYR A 104 -7.84 -18.71 -1.76
CA TYR A 104 -7.13 -19.64 -0.89
C TYR A 104 -6.78 -19.01 0.46
N LEU A 105 -6.17 -17.81 0.46
CA LEU A 105 -5.76 -17.14 1.70
C LEU A 105 -6.94 -16.81 2.62
N LYS A 106 -8.08 -16.38 2.07
CA LYS A 106 -9.31 -16.12 2.84
C LYS A 106 -9.87 -17.41 3.47
N SER A 107 -9.95 -18.49 2.71
CA SER A 107 -10.57 -19.75 3.19
C SER A 107 -9.77 -20.50 4.28
N VAL A 108 -8.48 -20.19 4.45
CA VAL A 108 -7.63 -20.80 5.52
C VAL A 108 -7.23 -19.82 6.62
N CYS A 109 -7.57 -18.54 6.52
CA CYS A 109 -7.25 -17.52 7.52
C CYS A 109 -8.49 -16.66 7.83
N PRO A 110 -9.19 -16.93 8.95
CA PRO A 110 -10.40 -16.23 9.34
C PRO A 110 -10.26 -14.71 9.34
N THR A 111 -11.33 -14.00 8.97
CA THR A 111 -11.33 -12.53 8.91
C THR A 111 -10.87 -11.84 10.19
N THR A 112 -10.21 -10.69 10.04
CA THR A 112 -9.72 -9.87 11.15
C THR A 112 -10.78 -8.95 11.74
N VAL A 113 -11.94 -8.79 11.06
CA VAL A 113 -13.08 -7.98 11.53
C VAL A 113 -14.39 -8.67 11.16
N SER A 114 -15.28 -8.86 12.14
CA SER A 114 -16.62 -9.43 11.91
C SER A 114 -17.55 -8.51 11.11
N ALA A 115 -17.41 -7.19 11.28
CA ALA A 115 -18.23 -6.19 10.60
C ALA A 115 -17.64 -5.73 9.26
N PHE A 116 -18.52 -5.51 8.29
CA PHE A 116 -18.20 -4.75 7.07
C PHE A 116 -18.24 -3.23 7.33
N ARG A 117 -17.59 -2.47 6.45
CA ARG A 117 -17.85 -1.02 6.30
C ARG A 117 -19.18 -0.80 5.54
N GLU A 118 -19.65 0.45 5.54
CA GLU A 118 -20.78 0.91 4.71
C GLU A 118 -20.70 0.32 3.29
N LYS A 119 -21.78 -0.32 2.80
CA LYS A 119 -21.82 -0.93 1.45
C LYS A 119 -21.44 0.05 0.34
N ALA A 120 -21.74 1.34 0.49
CA ALA A 120 -21.35 2.41 -0.43
C ALA A 120 -19.82 2.61 -0.57
N ARG A 121 -19.00 1.99 0.29
CA ARG A 121 -17.52 1.99 0.22
C ARG A 121 -16.94 0.61 -0.17
N LEU A 122 -17.79 -0.34 -0.58
CA LEU A 122 -17.41 -1.67 -1.05
C LEU A 122 -17.77 -1.77 -2.54
N PHE A 123 -16.76 -1.96 -3.39
CA PHE A 123 -16.91 -1.87 -4.85
C PHE A 123 -16.87 -3.24 -5.55
N TYR A 124 -17.32 -4.28 -4.86
CA TYR A 124 -17.32 -5.67 -5.32
C TYR A 124 -18.59 -6.40 -4.87
N ASP A 125 -18.91 -7.50 -5.57
CA ASP A 125 -20.05 -8.38 -5.29
C ASP A 125 -19.69 -9.83 -5.74
N PRO A 126 -20.19 -10.88 -5.07
CA PRO A 126 -20.92 -10.87 -3.80
C PRO A 126 -20.01 -10.48 -2.62
N LEU A 127 -20.64 -10.24 -1.45
CA LEU A 127 -19.94 -10.07 -0.17
C LEU A 127 -19.86 -11.42 0.57
N ASP A 128 -18.71 -11.73 1.14
CA ASP A 128 -18.42 -12.96 1.90
C ASP A 128 -17.93 -12.64 3.33
N SER A 129 -18.32 -13.48 4.29
CA SER A 129 -17.84 -13.44 5.67
C SER A 129 -16.32 -13.32 5.81
N ASP A 130 -15.52 -13.96 4.96
CA ASP A 130 -14.06 -13.95 5.06
C ASP A 130 -13.36 -12.87 4.20
N ASP A 131 -14.12 -12.01 3.52
CA ASP A 131 -13.57 -10.95 2.66
C ASP A 131 -12.53 -10.05 3.33
N ILE A 132 -11.58 -9.59 2.52
CA ILE A 132 -10.57 -8.61 2.93
C ILE A 132 -11.26 -7.28 3.22
N ARG A 133 -11.02 -6.74 4.41
CA ARG A 133 -11.87 -5.68 4.99
C ARG A 133 -11.46 -4.27 4.60
N TRP A 134 -10.17 -4.06 4.35
CA TRP A 134 -9.64 -2.77 3.90
C TRP A 134 -8.25 -2.91 3.26
N ASN A 135 -7.79 -1.81 2.66
CA ASN A 135 -6.42 -1.67 2.17
C ASN A 135 -5.41 -1.94 3.31
N PHE A 136 -4.27 -2.54 2.96
CA PHE A 136 -3.22 -2.96 3.89
C PHE A 136 -3.59 -4.07 4.90
N GLU A 137 -4.61 -4.90 4.65
CA GLU A 137 -4.71 -6.20 5.35
C GLU A 137 -3.54 -7.12 4.92
N LYS A 138 -2.89 -7.81 5.87
CA LYS A 138 -1.63 -8.55 5.60
C LYS A 138 -1.79 -10.04 5.89
N PHE A 139 -1.10 -10.87 5.09
CA PHE A 139 -0.99 -12.31 5.30
C PHE A 139 0.49 -12.66 5.47
N LEU A 140 0.85 -13.30 6.57
CA LEU A 140 2.19 -13.81 6.83
C LEU A 140 2.23 -15.29 6.42
N ILE A 141 3.16 -15.62 5.53
CA ILE A 141 3.38 -16.97 4.98
C ILE A 141 4.70 -17.51 5.54
N ASP A 142 4.76 -18.78 5.90
CA ASP A 142 5.98 -19.42 6.41
C ASP A 142 6.93 -19.94 5.30
N ARG A 143 8.08 -20.48 5.71
CA ARG A 143 9.13 -20.98 4.82
C ARG A 143 8.73 -22.21 4.00
N ASP A 144 7.70 -22.95 4.42
CA ASP A 144 7.15 -24.09 3.68
C ASP A 144 6.00 -23.64 2.73
N GLY A 145 5.74 -22.33 2.65
CA GLY A 145 4.69 -21.74 1.81
C GLY A 145 3.29 -21.75 2.45
N LYS A 146 3.19 -22.05 3.76
CA LYS A 146 1.88 -22.14 4.43
C LYS A 146 1.45 -20.80 5.03
N PRO A 147 0.18 -20.39 4.88
CA PRO A 147 -0.35 -19.26 5.61
C PRO A 147 -0.25 -19.48 7.13
N TYR A 148 0.34 -18.51 7.83
CA TYR A 148 0.59 -18.57 9.26
C TYR A 148 -0.31 -17.62 10.06
N LYS A 149 -0.55 -16.40 9.56
CA LYS A 149 -1.31 -15.35 10.27
C LYS A 149 -1.93 -14.36 9.28
N ARG A 150 -3.16 -13.93 9.54
CA ARG A 150 -3.82 -12.80 8.89
C ARG A 150 -3.91 -11.64 9.88
N VAL A 151 -3.69 -10.42 9.41
CA VAL A 151 -3.28 -9.28 10.23
C VAL A 151 -4.08 -8.05 9.83
N HIS A 152 -4.74 -7.43 10.81
CA HIS A 152 -5.65 -6.31 10.61
C HIS A 152 -4.97 -5.12 9.87
N PRO A 153 -5.69 -4.41 8.96
CA PRO A 153 -5.20 -3.21 8.28
C PRO A 153 -4.43 -2.21 9.16
N GLN A 154 -4.96 -1.88 10.33
CA GLN A 154 -4.38 -0.90 11.25
C GLN A 154 -3.20 -1.43 12.10
N GLN A 155 -2.93 -2.74 12.12
CA GLN A 155 -1.74 -3.24 12.80
C GLN A 155 -0.48 -2.89 11.99
N LEU A 156 0.46 -2.24 12.66
CA LEU A 156 1.72 -1.77 12.08
C LEU A 156 2.60 -2.96 11.66
N PRO A 157 3.33 -2.90 10.52
CA PRO A 157 4.21 -3.99 10.07
C PRO A 157 5.23 -4.46 11.13
N GLU A 158 5.69 -3.55 11.98
CA GLU A 158 6.62 -3.79 13.08
C GLU A 158 6.10 -4.84 14.08
N THR A 159 4.77 -4.96 14.26
CA THR A 159 4.19 -5.98 15.16
C THR A 159 4.31 -7.41 14.62
N LEU A 160 4.89 -7.59 13.43
CA LEU A 160 5.17 -8.89 12.82
C LEU A 160 6.64 -9.30 12.97
N TYR A 161 7.53 -8.46 13.53
CA TYR A 161 8.95 -8.76 13.61
C TYR A 161 9.25 -10.03 14.42
N ASP A 162 8.61 -10.22 15.57
CA ASP A 162 8.77 -11.44 16.39
C ASP A 162 8.22 -12.68 15.70
N ASP A 163 7.09 -12.55 14.99
CA ASP A 163 6.52 -13.65 14.19
C ASP A 163 7.46 -14.04 13.03
N VAL A 164 8.01 -13.06 12.32
CA VAL A 164 8.97 -13.27 11.23
C VAL A 164 10.26 -13.90 11.75
N ALA A 165 10.85 -13.39 12.83
CA ALA A 165 12.06 -13.94 13.44
C ALA A 165 11.87 -15.40 13.90
N ARG A 166 10.72 -15.71 14.51
CA ARG A 166 10.34 -17.06 14.94
C ARG A 166 10.07 -18.02 13.77
N LEU A 167 9.54 -17.54 12.64
CA LEU A 167 9.37 -18.36 11.43
C LEU A 167 10.70 -18.54 10.65
N ALA A 168 11.57 -17.53 10.65
CA ALA A 168 12.88 -17.60 10.01
C ALA A 168 13.82 -18.60 10.70
N SER A 169 13.82 -18.61 12.04
CA SER A 169 14.65 -19.50 12.87
C SER A 169 14.22 -20.97 12.86
N LYS A 170 13.00 -21.30 12.43
CA LYS A 170 12.60 -22.69 12.17
C LYS A 170 13.47 -23.28 11.05
N ARG A 171 14.01 -24.48 11.29
CA ARG A 171 14.64 -25.30 10.24
C ARG A 171 13.58 -25.65 9.20
N ALA A 172 13.90 -25.44 7.92
CA ALA A 172 13.04 -25.88 6.82
C ALA A 172 12.84 -27.40 6.87
N ARG A 173 11.63 -27.88 6.55
CA ARG A 173 11.37 -29.31 6.50
C ARG A 173 12.16 -29.92 5.32
N PRO A 174 12.75 -31.13 5.44
CA PRO A 174 13.42 -31.77 4.30
C PRO A 174 12.46 -31.91 3.12
N GLN A 175 12.84 -31.34 1.97
CA GLN A 175 12.05 -31.39 0.74
C GLN A 175 12.06 -32.84 0.22
N GLY A 176 10.99 -33.59 0.52
CA GLY A 176 10.88 -35.01 0.19
C GLY A 176 9.61 -35.68 0.73
N ALA A 177 9.05 -35.18 1.83
CA ALA A 177 7.77 -35.65 2.37
C ALA A 177 6.58 -35.13 1.53
N ARG A 178 6.32 -35.77 0.38
CA ARG A 178 5.09 -35.55 -0.40
C ARG A 178 3.85 -35.84 0.47
N PRO A 179 2.83 -34.98 0.51
CA PRO A 179 1.55 -35.35 1.11
C PRO A 179 0.91 -36.44 0.24
N HIS A 180 0.67 -37.62 0.82
CA HIS A 180 -0.13 -38.66 0.18
C HIS A 180 -1.60 -38.23 0.16
N GLY A 181 -2.10 -37.82 -1.02
CA GLY A 181 -3.46 -37.29 -1.13
C GLY A 181 -3.81 -36.78 -2.54
N ALA A 182 -3.53 -37.55 -3.58
CA ALA A 182 -4.01 -37.28 -4.93
C ALA A 182 -4.36 -38.58 -5.65
N LEU A 183 -5.54 -38.61 -6.29
CA LEU A 183 -6.06 -39.79 -6.98
C LEU A 183 -5.17 -40.20 -8.17
N ARG A 184 -4.98 -41.52 -8.35
CA ARG A 184 -4.84 -42.11 -9.70
C ARG A 184 -6.26 -42.14 -10.31
N GLN A 185 -6.51 -41.97 -11.60
CA GLN A 185 -5.81 -42.42 -12.82
C GLN A 185 -6.03 -41.37 -13.94
N GLY A 186 -5.32 -41.33 -15.08
CA GLY A 186 -4.29 -42.22 -15.64
C GLY A 186 -3.70 -41.68 -16.97
N ALA A 187 -3.09 -42.57 -17.76
CA ALA A 187 -2.54 -42.38 -19.12
C ALA A 187 -1.38 -41.38 -19.35
N ARG A 188 -0.25 -41.91 -19.84
CA ARG A 188 0.88 -41.20 -20.46
C ARG A 188 0.76 -41.30 -21.99
N PRO A 189 1.30 -40.34 -22.75
CA PRO A 189 2.34 -40.68 -23.74
C PRO A 189 3.73 -40.12 -23.37
N GLN A 190 4.74 -40.44 -24.19
CA GLN A 190 6.15 -40.13 -23.96
C GLN A 190 6.63 -39.02 -24.92
N GLY A 191 7.61 -38.20 -24.51
CA GLY A 191 8.38 -37.36 -25.45
C GLY A 191 9.11 -36.16 -24.82
N ALA A 192 10.35 -35.92 -25.30
CA ALA A 192 11.17 -34.70 -25.18
C ALA A 192 11.70 -34.21 -23.79
N ARG A 193 13.02 -34.43 -23.60
CA ARG A 193 14.00 -33.50 -22.97
C ARG A 193 14.49 -32.51 -24.07
N PRO A 194 15.39 -31.52 -23.84
CA PRO A 194 16.15 -31.12 -22.64
C PRO A 194 15.76 -29.67 -22.21
N GLN A 195 16.49 -28.82 -21.46
CA GLN A 195 17.85 -28.79 -20.88
C GLN A 195 17.81 -28.33 -19.39
N SER A 196 18.92 -27.79 -18.86
CA SER A 196 19.09 -27.17 -17.55
C SER A 196 19.72 -25.79 -17.69
N SER A 197 19.21 -24.77 -16.99
CA SER A 197 19.90 -23.50 -16.78
C SER A 197 19.90 -23.15 -15.28
N SER A 198 21.09 -23.02 -14.71
CA SER A 198 21.29 -22.56 -13.35
C SER A 198 21.61 -21.07 -13.34
N THR A 199 20.81 -20.27 -12.64
CA THR A 199 21.13 -18.89 -12.26
C THR A 199 20.89 -18.72 -10.77
N GLY A 200 21.86 -18.12 -10.07
CA GLY A 200 21.94 -18.17 -8.60
C GLY A 200 20.94 -17.30 -7.88
N PHE A 201 20.63 -17.68 -6.64
CA PHE A 201 19.91 -16.84 -5.69
C PHE A 201 20.80 -15.68 -5.24
N GLY A 202 20.33 -14.44 -5.44
CA GLY A 202 20.98 -13.25 -4.88
C GLY A 202 20.83 -13.18 -3.36
N GLU A 203 21.92 -12.84 -2.69
CA GLU A 203 22.01 -12.67 -1.23
C GLU A 203 21.18 -11.47 -0.76
N PHE A 204 20.18 -11.70 0.11
CA PHE A 204 19.41 -10.63 0.74
C PHE A 204 20.22 -9.94 1.83
N ARG A 205 20.65 -8.69 1.61
CA ARG A 205 21.25 -7.83 2.64
C ARG A 205 20.23 -6.86 3.21
N LEU A 206 19.88 -7.03 4.48
CA LEU A 206 19.01 -6.13 5.24
C LEU A 206 19.82 -4.98 5.84
N PHE A 207 19.91 -3.85 5.12
CA PHE A 207 20.29 -2.56 5.73
C PHE A 207 19.50 -1.41 5.11
N GLY A 208 18.69 -0.74 5.94
CA GLY A 208 17.86 0.40 5.58
C GLY A 208 16.93 0.75 6.74
N SER A 209 17.17 1.88 7.39
CA SER A 209 16.41 2.31 8.58
C SER A 209 14.93 2.57 8.25
N PRO A 210 13.99 2.28 9.16
CA PRO A 210 12.57 2.46 8.92
C PRO A 210 12.21 3.96 8.79
N GLY A 211 11.78 4.36 7.60
CA GLY A 211 11.09 5.63 7.39
C GLY A 211 9.73 5.60 8.08
N ARG A 212 9.50 6.54 8.99
CA ARG A 212 8.27 6.60 9.81
C ARG A 212 7.07 6.99 8.95
N PHE A 213 6.13 6.07 8.74
CA PHE A 213 4.86 6.41 8.10
C PHE A 213 4.04 7.34 9.02
N PRO A 214 3.47 8.45 8.51
CA PRO A 214 2.60 9.30 9.29
C PRO A 214 1.28 8.57 9.60
N SER A 215 1.04 8.31 10.87
CA SER A 215 -0.19 7.69 11.37
C SER A 215 -1.31 8.73 11.47
N ASN A 216 -2.06 8.94 10.38
CA ASN A 216 -3.35 9.64 10.39
C ASN A 216 -4.26 9.03 9.29
N PHE A 217 -5.29 8.30 9.71
CA PHE A 217 -6.37 7.73 8.89
C PHE A 217 -7.66 7.69 9.71
#